data_AF-A0A2K2TSM6-F1
#
_entry.id   AF-A0A2K2TSM6-F1
#
_cell.length_a   1.000
_cell.length_b   1.000
_cell.length_c   1.000
_cell.angle_alpha   90.00
_cell.angle_beta   90.00
_cell.angle_gamma   90.00
#
_symmetry.space_group_name_H-M   'P 1'
#
loop_
_entity.id
_entity.type
_entity.pdbx_description
1 polymer ?
#
loop_
_entity_poly.entity_id
_entity_poly.type
_entity_poly.pdbx_seq_one_letter_code
_entity_poly.pdbx_strand_id
1 'polypeptide(L)'
;MEHDFYQMYLEELEQIIPCTKQEEILLLDQLRQGREDAKARLIEGNLKQALEYAKEYENKGLPMGDLVQEASMALTMAAGSFETGNFQDYLEQEIKKALEMAIEEQMAENRTEEEIAARVNVLQKVSQVMAEELGREATLAELAARMRMTEDEIREIMKITLDAVNVMQSAGDLTEEQE
;
A
#
# COMPACT_ATOMS: atom_id res chain seq x y z
N MET A 1 -7.97 2.81 -15.44
CA MET A 1 -8.93 3.55 -14.60
C MET A 1 -8.23 4.37 -13.52
N GLU A 2 -7.14 3.91 -12.87
CA GLU A 2 -6.37 4.73 -11.90
C GLU A 2 -5.79 6.04 -12.46
N HIS A 3 -5.33 6.05 -13.71
CA HIS A 3 -4.77 7.24 -14.36
C HIS A 3 -5.75 8.43 -14.40
N ASP A 4 -7.05 8.18 -14.33
CA ASP A 4 -8.10 9.23 -14.38
C ASP A 4 -8.27 9.91 -13.02
N PHE A 5 -8.25 9.14 -11.92
CA PHE A 5 -8.43 9.67 -10.56
C PHE A 5 -7.24 10.49 -10.08
N TYR A 6 -6.02 10.05 -10.37
CA TYR A 6 -4.82 10.81 -9.99
C TYR A 6 -4.74 12.13 -10.77
N GLN A 7 -5.11 12.12 -12.05
CA GLN A 7 -5.12 13.33 -12.86
C GLN A 7 -6.19 14.33 -12.38
N MET A 8 -7.40 13.85 -12.06
CA MET A 8 -8.45 14.66 -11.45
C MET A 8 -7.99 15.29 -10.12
N TYR A 9 -7.30 14.52 -9.27
CA TYR A 9 -6.72 15.03 -8.02
C TYR A 9 -5.71 16.15 -8.27
N LEU A 10 -4.82 16.01 -9.26
CA LEU A 10 -3.86 17.06 -9.61
C LEU A 10 -4.57 18.35 -10.08
N GLU A 11 -5.62 18.22 -10.88
CA GLU A 11 -6.43 19.36 -11.33
C GLU A 11 -7.13 20.08 -10.17
N GLU A 12 -7.67 19.32 -9.22
CA GLU A 12 -8.25 19.88 -7.99
C GLU A 12 -7.19 20.60 -7.16
N LEU A 13 -6.01 19.99 -6.99
CA LEU A 13 -4.91 20.61 -6.27
C LEU A 13 -4.50 21.94 -6.91
N GLU A 14 -4.46 22.06 -8.24
CA GLU A 14 -4.07 23.31 -8.90
C GLU A 14 -4.90 24.51 -8.42
N GLN A 15 -6.19 24.32 -8.14
CA GLN A 15 -7.11 25.37 -7.68
C GLN A 15 -6.89 25.79 -6.22
N ILE A 16 -6.17 24.98 -5.43
CA ILE A 16 -5.95 25.25 -4.01
C ILE A 16 -4.90 26.35 -3.82
N ILE A 17 -5.23 27.33 -2.98
CA ILE A 17 -4.32 28.41 -2.60
C ILE A 17 -3.42 27.91 -1.45
N PRO A 18 -2.09 27.85 -1.63
CA PRO A 18 -1.17 27.47 -0.57
C PRO A 18 -1.29 28.40 0.64
N CYS A 19 -1.08 27.87 1.84
CA CYS A 19 -1.00 28.73 3.01
C CYS A 19 0.26 29.59 2.97
N THR A 20 0.13 30.82 3.46
CA THR A 20 1.32 31.62 3.78
C THR A 20 1.83 31.26 5.16
N LYS A 21 3.14 31.46 5.43
CA LYS A 21 3.71 31.24 6.78
C LYS A 21 2.95 31.98 7.89
N GLN A 22 2.44 33.18 7.62
CA GLN A 22 1.65 33.94 8.59
C GLN A 22 0.28 33.32 8.82
N GLU A 23 -0.38 32.87 7.74
CA GLU A 23 -1.66 32.17 7.81
C GLU A 23 -1.53 30.86 8.59
N GLU A 24 -0.48 30.07 8.38
CA GLU A 24 -0.23 28.84 9.13
C GLU A 24 -0.13 29.08 10.62
N ILE A 25 0.63 30.09 11.05
CA ILE A 25 0.76 30.45 12.46
C ILE A 25 -0.62 30.79 13.06
N LEU A 26 -1.44 31.53 12.31
CA LEU A 26 -2.80 31.87 12.75
C LEU A 26 -3.68 30.62 12.84
N LEU A 27 -3.68 29.77 11.82
CA LEU A 27 -4.47 28.54 11.78
C LEU A 27 -4.08 27.58 12.92
N LEU A 28 -2.80 27.44 13.21
CA LEU A 28 -2.29 26.62 14.32
C LEU A 28 -2.72 27.17 15.69
N ASP A 29 -2.76 28.49 15.86
CA ASP A 29 -3.29 29.12 17.08
C ASP A 29 -4.81 28.88 17.22
N GLN A 30 -5.55 28.95 16.11
CA GLN A 30 -6.99 28.67 16.08
C GLN A 30 -7.29 27.19 16.38
N LEU A 31 -6.50 26.28 15.82
CA LEU A 31 -6.55 24.84 16.09
C LEU A 31 -6.40 24.55 17.59
N ARG A 32 -5.44 25.19 18.26
CA ARG A 32 -5.27 25.08 19.73
C ARG A 32 -6.47 25.58 20.53
N GLN A 33 -7.26 26.48 19.95
CA GLN A 33 -8.51 26.96 20.54
C GLN A 33 -9.71 26.06 20.23
N GLY A 34 -9.51 24.93 19.54
CA GLY A 34 -10.56 23.96 19.20
C GLY A 34 -11.36 24.30 17.95
N ARG A 35 -10.81 25.13 17.05
CA ARG A 35 -11.45 25.48 15.78
C ARG A 35 -11.14 24.46 14.69
N GLU A 36 -12.09 23.56 14.44
CA GLU A 36 -11.98 22.51 13.41
C GLU A 36 -11.91 23.07 11.98
N ASP A 37 -12.50 24.24 11.71
CA ASP A 37 -12.40 24.93 10.42
C ASP A 37 -10.96 25.33 10.09
N ALA A 38 -10.16 25.67 11.10
CA ALA A 38 -8.75 25.94 10.93
C ALA A 38 -7.94 24.69 10.55
N LYS A 39 -8.35 23.50 11.01
CA LYS A 39 -7.74 22.22 10.64
C LYS A 39 -7.88 21.96 9.15
N ALA A 40 -9.11 22.07 8.65
CA ALA A 40 -9.42 21.82 7.25
C ALA A 40 -8.61 22.75 6.33
N ARG A 41 -8.59 24.04 6.66
CA ARG A 41 -7.82 25.03 5.88
C ARG A 41 -6.31 24.79 5.94
N LEU A 42 -5.77 24.42 7.10
CA LEU A 42 -4.35 24.11 7.25
C LEU A 42 -3.95 22.89 6.42
N ILE A 43 -4.76 21.82 6.45
CA ILE A 43 -4.54 20.63 5.62
C ILE A 43 -4.59 21.04 4.15
N GLU A 44 -5.67 21.67 3.71
CA GLU A 44 -5.88 22.06 2.32
C GLU A 44 -4.70 22.88 1.77
N GLY A 45 -4.28 23.91 2.50
CA GLY A 45 -3.20 24.79 2.09
C GLY A 45 -1.80 24.16 2.05
N ASN A 46 -1.63 22.97 2.63
CA ASN A 46 -0.37 22.21 2.63
C ASN A 46 -0.40 20.98 1.70
N LEU A 47 -1.51 20.67 1.03
CA LEU A 47 -1.62 19.50 0.15
C LEU A 47 -0.62 19.51 -1.01
N LYS A 48 -0.36 20.69 -1.61
CA LYS A 48 0.64 20.82 -2.68
C LYS A 48 2.05 20.47 -2.21
N GLN A 49 2.41 20.89 -1.01
CA GLN A 49 3.70 20.58 -0.42
C GLN A 49 3.82 19.10 -0.08
N ALA A 50 2.75 18.49 0.45
CA ALA A 50 2.71 17.05 0.66
C ALA A 50 2.90 16.26 -0.64
N LEU A 51 2.29 16.70 -1.75
CA LEU A 51 2.53 16.15 -3.07
C LEU A 51 3.99 16.32 -3.52
N GLU A 52 4.62 17.46 -3.27
CA GLU A 52 6.05 17.67 -3.59
C GLU A 52 6.94 16.68 -2.84
N TYR A 53 6.70 16.46 -1.54
CA TYR A 53 7.40 15.44 -0.78
C TYR A 53 7.16 14.03 -1.34
N ALA A 54 5.93 13.67 -1.68
CA ALA A 54 5.61 12.37 -2.27
C ALA A 54 6.37 12.12 -3.59
N LYS A 55 6.51 13.15 -4.44
CA LYS A 55 7.27 13.07 -5.71
C LYS A 55 8.74 12.71 -5.52
N GLU A 56 9.36 13.08 -4.41
CA GLU A 56 10.76 12.70 -4.09
C GLU A 56 10.93 11.19 -3.86
N TYR A 57 9.83 10.47 -3.68
CA TYR A 57 9.78 9.02 -3.46
C TYR A 57 9.22 8.24 -4.64
N GLU A 58 8.96 8.89 -5.78
CA GLU A 58 8.53 8.24 -7.01
C GLU A 58 9.54 7.15 -7.44
N ASN A 59 9.02 6.03 -7.97
CA ASN A 59 9.80 4.89 -8.45
C ASN A 59 10.60 4.15 -7.36
N LYS A 60 10.26 4.32 -6.07
CA LYS A 60 10.90 3.59 -4.95
C LYS A 60 10.15 2.33 -4.49
N GLY A 61 9.22 1.82 -5.30
CA GLY A 61 8.51 0.56 -5.03
C GLY A 61 7.08 0.72 -4.54
N LEU A 62 6.57 1.95 -4.48
CA LEU A 62 5.16 2.25 -4.21
C LEU A 62 4.58 3.13 -5.35
N PRO A 63 3.36 2.87 -5.85
CA PRO A 63 2.70 3.70 -6.85
C PRO A 63 2.50 5.15 -6.39
N MET A 64 2.46 6.08 -7.35
CA MET A 64 2.34 7.52 -7.04
C MET A 64 1.03 7.86 -6.31
N GLY A 65 -0.08 7.19 -6.64
CA GLY A 65 -1.36 7.39 -5.95
C GLY A 65 -1.28 7.05 -4.46
N ASP A 66 -0.58 5.97 -4.12
CA ASP A 66 -0.41 5.51 -2.74
C ASP A 66 0.55 6.41 -1.98
N LEU A 67 1.68 6.82 -2.59
CA LEU A 67 2.58 7.82 -1.99
C LEU A 67 1.85 9.12 -1.63
N VAL A 68 0.94 9.57 -2.50
CA VAL A 68 0.14 10.78 -2.27
C VAL A 68 -0.88 10.58 -1.15
N GLN A 69 -1.50 9.40 -1.08
CA GLN A 69 -2.38 9.02 0.02
C GLN A 69 -1.65 9.06 1.35
N GLU A 70 -0.51 8.39 1.46
CA GLU A 70 0.31 8.34 2.68
C GLU A 70 0.77 9.73 3.12
N ALA A 71 1.24 10.57 2.18
CA ALA A 71 1.62 11.94 2.48
C ALA A 71 0.42 12.79 2.98
N SER A 72 -0.77 12.59 2.40
CA SER A 72 -1.99 13.30 2.80
C SER A 72 -2.49 12.86 4.18
N MET A 73 -2.39 11.56 4.49
CA MET A 73 -2.69 11.02 5.80
C MET A 73 -1.71 11.56 6.85
N ALA A 74 -0.41 11.54 6.56
CA ALA A 74 0.62 12.09 7.43
C ALA A 74 0.41 13.58 7.70
N LEU A 75 0.08 14.38 6.67
CA LEU A 75 -0.30 15.79 6.83
C LEU A 75 -1.50 15.96 7.76
N THR A 76 -2.55 15.17 7.57
CA THR A 76 -3.77 15.23 8.40
C THR A 76 -3.47 14.90 9.87
N MET A 77 -2.62 13.90 10.11
CA MET A 77 -2.16 13.54 11.46
C MET A 77 -1.27 14.62 12.08
N ALA A 78 -0.33 15.17 11.31
CA ALA A 78 0.57 16.23 11.75
C ALA A 78 -0.21 17.49 12.13
N ALA A 79 -1.21 17.89 11.33
CA ALA A 79 -2.10 19.02 11.62
C ALA A 79 -2.91 18.81 12.92
N GLY A 80 -3.22 17.57 13.29
CA GLY A 80 -3.93 17.25 14.53
C GLY A 80 -3.04 17.06 15.76
N SER A 81 -1.76 16.73 15.56
CA SER A 81 -0.86 16.28 16.64
C SER A 81 0.28 17.28 16.93
N PHE A 82 0.43 18.32 16.12
CA PHE A 82 1.48 19.32 16.32
C PHE A 82 1.27 20.14 17.60
N GLU A 83 2.26 20.11 18.48
CA GLU A 83 2.21 20.83 19.76
C GLU A 83 3.03 22.13 19.74
N THR A 84 4.30 22.08 19.32
CA THR A 84 5.23 23.23 19.43
C THR A 84 6.39 23.12 18.43
N GLY A 85 7.10 24.24 18.20
CA GLY A 85 8.24 24.33 17.30
C GLY A 85 7.90 24.94 15.93
N ASN A 86 8.64 24.54 14.91
CA ASN A 86 8.36 24.91 13.52
C ASN A 86 7.49 23.82 12.88
N PHE A 87 6.26 24.18 12.48
CA PHE A 87 5.31 23.25 11.88
C PHE A 87 5.82 22.64 10.58
N GLN A 88 6.53 23.41 9.75
CA GLN A 88 7.05 22.96 8.47
C GLN A 88 8.13 21.88 8.63
N ASP A 89 9.03 22.07 9.59
CA ASP A 89 10.06 21.07 9.90
C ASP A 89 9.43 19.79 10.45
N TYR A 90 8.40 19.92 11.30
CA TYR A 90 7.66 18.78 11.85
C TYR A 90 6.90 18.02 10.75
N LEU A 91 6.19 18.75 9.90
CA LEU A 91 5.40 18.20 8.80
C LEU A 91 6.29 17.39 7.83
N GLU A 92 7.45 17.94 7.46
CA GLU A 92 8.40 17.25 6.60
C GLU A 92 8.86 15.90 7.20
N GLN A 93 9.17 15.88 8.50
CA GLN A 93 9.61 14.65 9.17
C GLN A 93 8.50 13.59 9.23
N GLU A 94 7.28 13.99 9.56
CA GLU A 94 6.14 13.06 9.62
C GLU A 94 5.80 12.48 8.24
N ILE A 95 5.81 13.30 7.18
CA ILE A 95 5.58 12.82 5.82
C ILE A 95 6.69 11.86 5.38
N LYS A 96 7.97 12.24 5.54
CA LYS A 96 9.09 11.37 5.16
C LYS A 96 9.04 10.02 5.85
N LYS A 97 8.77 10.02 7.15
CA LYS A 97 8.63 8.81 7.95
C LYS A 97 7.49 7.92 7.43
N ALA A 98 6.31 8.50 7.16
CA ALA A 98 5.17 7.75 6.65
C ALA A 98 5.47 7.10 5.29
N LEU A 99 6.06 7.87 4.35
CA LEU A 99 6.44 7.37 3.04
C LEU A 99 7.47 6.23 3.11
N GLU A 100 8.49 6.38 3.95
CA GLU A 100 9.52 5.35 4.16
C GLU A 100 8.93 4.07 4.73
N MET A 101 8.05 4.19 5.74
CA MET A 101 7.38 3.04 6.33
C MET A 101 6.48 2.31 5.32
N ALA A 102 5.68 3.04 4.53
CA ALA A 102 4.79 2.45 3.54
C ALA A 102 5.57 1.70 2.44
N ILE A 103 6.70 2.26 1.99
CA ILE A 103 7.58 1.59 1.03
C ILE A 103 8.18 0.32 1.63
N GLU A 104 8.66 0.38 2.88
CA GLU A 104 9.21 -0.80 3.55
C GLU A 104 8.17 -1.90 3.73
N GLU A 105 6.94 -1.55 4.07
CA GLU A 105 5.82 -2.49 4.19
C GLU A 105 5.49 -3.14 2.85
N GLN A 106 5.36 -2.37 1.77
CA GLN A 106 5.11 -2.92 0.43
C GLN A 106 6.26 -3.83 -0.05
N MET A 107 7.52 -3.46 0.23
CA MET A 107 8.67 -4.31 -0.11
C MET A 107 8.67 -5.62 0.69
N ALA A 108 8.29 -5.58 1.96
CA ALA A 108 8.17 -6.77 2.79
C ALA A 108 7.03 -7.69 2.34
N GLU A 109 5.89 -7.12 1.94
CA GLU A 109 4.77 -7.84 1.35
C GLU A 109 5.19 -8.54 0.05
N ASN A 110 5.74 -7.79 -0.91
CA ASN A 110 6.20 -8.35 -2.20
C ASN A 110 7.22 -9.48 -2.00
N ARG A 111 8.15 -9.34 -1.06
CA ARG A 111 9.11 -10.41 -0.73
C ARG A 111 8.41 -11.67 -0.19
N THR A 112 7.38 -11.50 0.63
CA THR A 112 6.59 -12.61 1.16
C THR A 112 5.83 -13.29 0.02
N GLU A 113 5.27 -12.54 -0.93
CA GLU A 113 4.63 -13.08 -2.12
C GLU A 113 5.60 -13.88 -3.01
N GLU A 114 6.80 -13.35 -3.25
CA GLU A 114 7.85 -14.05 -4.02
C GLU A 114 8.24 -15.37 -3.34
N GLU A 115 8.41 -15.37 -2.02
CA GLU A 115 8.71 -16.58 -1.26
C GLU A 115 7.57 -17.61 -1.37
N ILE A 116 6.33 -17.17 -1.23
CA ILE A 116 5.15 -18.03 -1.40
C ILE A 116 5.09 -18.60 -2.81
N ALA A 117 5.28 -17.79 -3.85
CA ALA A 117 5.30 -18.23 -5.25
C ALA A 117 6.41 -19.27 -5.51
N ALA A 118 7.59 -19.07 -4.92
CA ALA A 118 8.68 -20.04 -4.99
C ALA A 118 8.29 -21.38 -4.32
N ARG A 119 7.65 -21.33 -3.14
CA ARG A 119 7.16 -22.53 -2.44
C ARG A 119 6.08 -23.27 -3.25
N VAL A 120 5.14 -22.54 -3.88
CA VAL A 120 4.12 -23.12 -4.78
C VAL A 120 4.78 -23.86 -5.95
N ASN A 121 5.74 -23.24 -6.63
CA ASN A 121 6.44 -23.86 -7.76
C ASN A 121 7.18 -25.15 -7.36
N VAL A 122 7.85 -25.14 -6.21
CA VAL A 122 8.53 -26.33 -5.68
C VAL A 122 7.50 -27.42 -5.36
N LEU A 123 6.39 -27.08 -4.72
CA LEU A 123 5.32 -28.02 -4.38
C LEU A 123 4.74 -28.70 -5.63
N GLN A 124 4.41 -27.92 -6.67
CA GLN A 124 3.89 -28.45 -7.93
C GLN A 124 4.87 -29.46 -8.56
N LYS A 125 6.16 -29.10 -8.60
CA LYS A 125 7.19 -29.96 -9.19
C LYS A 125 7.38 -31.26 -8.40
N VAL A 126 7.43 -31.17 -7.07
CA VAL A 126 7.53 -32.36 -6.21
C VAL A 126 6.29 -33.25 -6.36
N SER A 127 5.10 -32.66 -6.39
CA SER A 127 3.84 -33.39 -6.59
C SER A 127 3.81 -34.13 -7.92
N GLN A 128 4.25 -33.51 -9.01
CA GLN A 128 4.32 -34.16 -10.32
C GLN A 128 5.30 -35.33 -10.33
N VAL A 129 6.51 -35.14 -9.80
CA VAL A 129 7.51 -36.22 -9.71
C VAL A 129 7.00 -37.38 -8.89
N MET A 130 6.39 -37.11 -7.73
CA MET A 130 5.82 -38.16 -6.89
C MET A 130 4.64 -38.85 -7.55
N ALA A 131 3.82 -38.13 -8.32
CA ALA A 131 2.70 -38.72 -9.04
C ALA A 131 3.16 -39.72 -10.12
N GLU A 132 4.24 -39.39 -10.83
CA GLU A 132 4.88 -40.28 -11.78
C GLU A 132 5.51 -41.50 -11.09
N GLU A 133 6.23 -41.30 -9.97
CA GLU A 133 6.86 -42.37 -9.20
C GLU A 133 5.84 -43.34 -8.57
N LEU A 134 4.72 -42.82 -8.07
CA LEU A 134 3.67 -43.60 -7.38
C LEU A 134 2.60 -44.15 -8.32
N GLY A 135 2.50 -43.63 -9.55
CA GLY A 135 1.40 -43.91 -10.48
C GLY A 135 0.04 -43.38 -10.02
N ARG A 136 0.01 -42.47 -9.05
CA ARG A 136 -1.18 -41.80 -8.50
C ARG A 136 -0.76 -40.47 -7.85
N GLU A 137 -1.69 -39.57 -7.63
CA GLU A 137 -1.43 -38.34 -6.88
C GLU A 137 -0.87 -38.63 -5.47
N ALA A 138 0.11 -37.82 -5.05
CA ALA A 138 0.71 -37.89 -3.72
C ALA A 138 -0.26 -37.34 -2.68
N THR A 139 -0.31 -37.99 -1.51
CA THR A 139 -1.10 -37.51 -0.37
C THR A 139 -0.39 -36.35 0.34
N LEU A 140 -1.13 -35.56 1.13
CA LEU A 140 -0.56 -34.46 1.93
C LEU A 140 0.59 -34.92 2.82
N ALA A 141 0.44 -36.06 3.52
CA ALA A 141 1.49 -36.62 4.38
C ALA A 141 2.76 -37.01 3.59
N GLU A 142 2.60 -37.56 2.38
CA GLU A 142 3.71 -37.93 1.50
C GLU A 142 4.46 -36.69 0.99
N LEU A 143 3.74 -35.65 0.59
CA LEU A 143 4.32 -34.36 0.16
C LEU A 143 5.05 -33.67 1.32
N ALA A 144 4.42 -33.61 2.50
CA ALA A 144 4.99 -33.04 3.71
C ALA A 144 6.32 -33.72 4.09
N ALA A 145 6.34 -35.06 4.09
CA ALA A 145 7.54 -35.84 4.33
C ALA A 145 8.64 -35.57 3.28
N ARG A 146 8.28 -35.48 1.99
CA ARG A 146 9.23 -35.27 0.90
C ARG A 146 9.84 -33.88 0.90
N MET A 147 9.05 -32.86 1.26
CA MET A 147 9.45 -31.45 1.31
C MET A 147 10.02 -31.03 2.67
N ARG A 148 9.96 -31.91 3.69
CA ARG A 148 10.37 -31.63 5.08
C ARG A 148 9.60 -30.46 5.68
N MET A 149 8.30 -30.47 5.45
CA MET A 149 7.35 -29.48 5.93
C MET A 149 6.23 -30.19 6.71
N THR A 150 5.44 -29.45 7.46
CA THR A 150 4.23 -29.98 8.09
C THR A 150 3.10 -30.11 7.06
N GLU A 151 2.14 -31.00 7.31
CA GLU A 151 0.93 -31.10 6.46
C GLU A 151 0.13 -29.80 6.44
N ASP A 152 0.17 -29.03 7.52
CA ASP A 152 -0.52 -27.74 7.63
C ASP A 152 0.11 -26.69 6.71
N GLU A 153 1.45 -26.59 6.66
CA GLU A 153 2.14 -25.69 5.72
C GLU A 153 1.87 -26.06 4.25
N ILE A 154 1.84 -27.37 3.93
CA ILE A 154 1.49 -27.83 2.57
C ILE A 154 0.05 -27.44 2.23
N ARG A 155 -0.88 -27.61 3.17
CA ARG A 155 -2.29 -27.24 2.98
C ARG A 155 -2.46 -25.73 2.78
N GLU A 156 -1.70 -24.92 3.49
CA GLU A 156 -1.71 -23.47 3.35
C GLU A 156 -1.25 -23.04 1.95
N ILE A 157 -0.12 -23.57 1.47
CA ILE A 157 0.40 -23.29 0.12
C ILE A 157 -0.61 -23.72 -0.96
N MET A 158 -1.23 -24.90 -0.81
CA MET A 158 -2.27 -25.38 -1.73
C MET A 158 -3.49 -24.46 -1.74
N LYS A 159 -3.92 -23.96 -0.57
CA LYS A 159 -5.05 -23.05 -0.45
C LYS A 159 -4.79 -21.75 -1.19
N ILE A 160 -3.62 -21.14 -1.00
CA ILE A 160 -3.22 -19.90 -1.70
C ILE A 160 -3.26 -20.09 -3.22
N THR A 161 -2.78 -21.23 -3.70
CA THR A 161 -2.81 -21.58 -5.13
C THR A 161 -4.24 -21.65 -5.67
N LEU A 162 -5.16 -22.24 -4.91
CA LEU A 162 -6.56 -22.39 -5.30
C LEU A 162 -7.30 -21.04 -5.30
N ASP A 163 -7.07 -20.23 -4.26
CA ASP A 163 -7.64 -18.89 -4.15
C ASP A 163 -7.19 -18.01 -5.32
N ALA A 164 -5.91 -18.08 -5.72
CA ALA A 164 -5.40 -17.36 -6.89
C ALA A 164 -6.09 -17.77 -8.20
N VAL A 165 -6.33 -19.07 -8.43
CA VAL A 165 -7.05 -19.58 -9.61
C VAL A 165 -8.51 -19.11 -9.62
N ASN A 166 -9.18 -19.15 -8.47
CA ASN A 166 -10.57 -18.70 -8.33
C ASN A 166 -10.72 -17.20 -8.62
N VAL A 167 -9.78 -16.37 -8.13
CA VAL A 167 -9.76 -14.93 -8.43
C VAL A 167 -9.60 -14.68 -9.92
N MET A 168 -8.68 -15.37 -10.60
CA MET A 168 -8.48 -15.26 -12.05
C MET A 168 -9.73 -15.67 -12.86
N GLN A 169 -10.44 -16.73 -12.45
CA GLN A 169 -11.66 -17.16 -13.11
C GLN A 169 -12.80 -16.13 -12.94
N SER A 170 -12.98 -15.61 -11.73
CA SER A 170 -14.01 -14.59 -11.46
C SER A 170 -13.75 -13.25 -12.16
N ALA A 171 -12.49 -12.90 -12.40
CA ALA A 171 -12.12 -11.71 -13.17
C ALA A 171 -12.35 -11.89 -14.69
N GLY A 172 -12.27 -13.12 -15.20
CA GLY A 172 -12.53 -13.46 -16.60
C GLY A 172 -14.01 -13.33 -16.99
N ASP A 173 -14.91 -13.79 -16.13
CA ASP A 173 -16.37 -13.75 -16.37
C ASP A 173 -16.93 -12.31 -16.46
N LEU A 174 -16.27 -11.33 -15.85
CA LEU A 174 -16.67 -9.91 -15.93
C LEU A 174 -16.38 -9.26 -17.29
N THR A 175 -15.65 -9.95 -18.19
CA THR A 175 -15.30 -9.43 -19.52
C THR A 175 -16.17 -9.97 -20.65
N GLU A 176 -17.01 -10.99 -20.40
CA GLU A 176 -17.85 -11.62 -21.43
C GLU A 176 -19.33 -11.14 -21.43
N GLU A 177 -19.75 -10.26 -20.53
CA GLU A 177 -21.13 -9.72 -20.50
C GLU A 177 -21.33 -8.39 -21.27
N GLN A 178 -20.45 -8.05 -22.21
CA GLN A 178 -20.65 -6.91 -23.12
C GLN A 178 -20.49 -7.31 -24.59
N GLU A 179 -21.42 -8.13 -25.10
CA GLU A 179 -21.75 -8.20 -26.53
C GLU A 179 -23.25 -7.99 -26.78
#